data_AF-A0A926HBB5-F1
#
_entry.id   AF-A0A926HBB5-F1
#
_cell.length_a   1.000
_cell.length_b   1.000
_cell.length_c   1.000
_cell.angle_alpha   90.00
_cell.angle_beta   90.00
_cell.angle_gamma   90.00
#
_symmetry.space_group_name_H-M   'P 1'
#
loop_
_entity.id
_entity.type
_entity.pdbx_description
1 polymer ?
#
loop_
_entity_poly.entity_id
_entity_poly.type
_entity_poly.pdbx_seq_one_letter_code
_entity_poly.pdbx_strand_id
1 'polypeptide(L)'
;MKFTGYVLVGFLTAMSLPAAENTDRSSNSEMPVIHRMRRVSVDSEAIASIGYHRKTRTLEVRFRSTETYRYAKVPPQVFQEFIASESKGHYFQRQIRGRYTYWKMKK
;
A
#
# COMPACT_ATOMS: atom_id res chain seq x y z
N MET A 1 -59.55 10.92 8.42
CA MET A 1 -60.19 11.22 7.13
C MET A 1 -60.30 12.73 6.99
N LYS A 2 -59.74 13.31 5.92
CA LYS A 2 -59.77 14.73 5.46
C LYS A 2 -58.81 15.70 6.18
N PHE A 3 -57.64 15.97 5.61
CA PHE A 3 -57.28 16.92 4.52
C PHE A 3 -57.07 18.35 5.06
N THR A 4 -55.85 18.89 4.93
CA THR A 4 -55.59 20.27 4.43
C THR A 4 -54.09 20.37 4.11
N GLY A 5 -53.77 20.41 2.82
CA GLY A 5 -52.44 20.79 2.34
C GLY A 5 -52.36 22.30 2.14
N TYR A 6 -51.13 22.80 2.04
CA TYR A 6 -50.83 24.05 1.34
C TYR A 6 -49.53 23.87 0.57
N VAL A 7 -49.64 23.95 -0.76
CA VAL A 7 -48.56 24.28 -1.68
C VAL A 7 -48.83 25.72 -2.12
N LEU A 8 -47.92 26.66 -1.83
CA LEU A 8 -47.80 27.94 -2.56
C LEU A 8 -46.44 28.58 -2.24
N VAL A 9 -45.41 28.41 -3.09
CA VAL A 9 -44.86 29.38 -4.08
C VAL A 9 -44.60 30.80 -3.54
N GLY A 10 -43.35 31.27 -3.58
CA GLY A 10 -43.08 32.73 -3.47
C GLY A 10 -41.67 33.17 -3.03
N PHE A 11 -40.72 33.19 -3.97
CA PHE A 11 -39.63 34.17 -4.17
C PHE A 11 -39.06 34.98 -2.99
N LEU A 12 -37.75 34.84 -2.73
CA LEU A 12 -36.84 35.99 -2.72
C LEU A 12 -35.39 35.54 -2.89
N THR A 13 -34.78 36.04 -3.97
CA THR A 13 -33.44 35.73 -4.45
C THR A 13 -32.39 36.62 -3.79
N ALA A 14 -31.26 36.00 -3.45
CA ALA A 14 -29.89 36.52 -3.35
C ALA A 14 -29.54 37.64 -2.34
N MET A 15 -28.75 37.26 -1.33
CA MET A 15 -27.49 37.94 -0.97
C MET A 15 -26.46 36.84 -0.63
N SER A 16 -25.53 36.56 -1.54
CA SER A 16 -24.15 37.08 -1.56
C SER A 16 -23.15 36.12 -0.89
N LEU A 17 -22.37 35.42 -1.73
CA LEU A 17 -21.10 34.74 -1.42
C LEU A 17 -20.06 35.74 -0.83
N PRO A 18 -18.83 35.37 -0.38
CA PRO A 18 -18.22 34.05 -0.12
C PRO A 18 -17.52 33.95 1.26
N ALA A 19 -17.28 32.75 1.78
CA ALA A 19 -16.19 32.53 2.74
C ALA A 19 -15.46 31.26 2.35
N ALA A 20 -14.33 31.46 1.67
CA ALA A 20 -13.36 30.43 1.38
C ALA A 20 -12.86 29.82 2.69
N GLU A 21 -13.16 28.55 2.92
CA GLU A 21 -12.26 27.69 3.66
C GLU A 21 -11.67 26.70 2.67
N ASN A 22 -10.56 27.11 2.08
CA ASN A 22 -9.58 26.23 1.44
C ASN A 22 -9.20 25.15 2.45
N THR A 23 -9.81 23.97 2.34
CA THR A 23 -9.04 22.74 2.54
C THR A 23 -8.96 22.06 1.20
N ASP A 24 -7.86 22.32 0.51
CA ASP A 24 -7.26 21.35 -0.38
C ASP A 24 -7.28 19.97 0.29
N ARG A 25 -8.19 19.12 -0.15
CA ARG A 25 -8.04 17.67 -0.06
C ARG A 25 -8.35 17.07 -1.41
N SER A 26 -7.64 17.56 -2.42
CA SER A 26 -7.38 16.73 -3.59
C SER A 26 -6.58 15.51 -3.14
N SER A 27 -6.89 14.35 -3.72
CA SER A 27 -6.13 13.10 -3.66
C SER A 27 -6.05 12.36 -2.31
N ASN A 28 -7.10 11.63 -1.96
CA ASN A 28 -6.93 10.28 -1.43
C ASN A 28 -8.13 9.42 -1.84
N SER A 29 -8.24 9.19 -3.15
CA SER A 29 -8.81 7.94 -3.65
C SER A 29 -8.00 6.80 -3.01
N GLU A 30 -8.68 5.81 -2.44
CA GLU A 30 -8.09 4.58 -1.92
C GLU A 30 -7.17 3.93 -2.97
N MET A 31 -5.88 4.26 -2.88
CA MET A 31 -4.76 3.66 -3.59
C MET A 31 -3.74 3.27 -2.51
N PRO A 32 -3.13 2.09 -2.62
CA PRO A 32 -2.66 1.32 -1.49
C PRO A 32 -1.57 2.11 -0.77
N VAL A 33 -1.86 2.43 0.49
CA VAL A 33 -0.94 3.03 1.46
C VAL A 33 0.46 2.52 1.18
N ILE A 34 1.37 3.42 0.80
CA ILE A 34 2.81 3.17 0.78
C ILE A 34 3.17 2.92 2.25
N HIS A 35 2.92 1.71 2.74
CA HIS A 35 3.33 1.28 4.06
C HIS A 35 4.85 1.40 3.99
N ARG A 36 5.37 2.42 4.67
CA ARG A 36 6.79 2.69 4.80
C ARG A 36 7.38 1.54 5.60
N MET A 37 7.59 0.42 4.92
CA MET A 37 8.25 -0.75 5.46
C MET A 37 9.71 -0.37 5.62
N ARG A 38 10.26 -0.55 6.84
CA ARG A 38 11.71 -0.46 7.01
C ARG A 38 12.34 -1.57 6.17
N ARG A 39 13.02 -1.16 5.11
CA ARG A 39 13.84 -2.05 4.30
C ARG A 39 15.25 -2.06 4.86
N VAL A 40 15.82 -3.25 4.91
CA VAL A 40 17.22 -3.48 5.24
C VAL A 40 17.94 -3.70 3.92
N SER A 41 18.93 -2.85 3.62
CA SER A 41 19.85 -3.08 2.51
C SER A 41 20.67 -4.33 2.81
N VAL A 42 20.86 -5.20 1.82
CA VAL A 42 21.64 -6.42 1.97
C VAL A 42 22.73 -6.47 0.92
N ASP A 43 23.91 -6.92 1.31
CA ASP A 43 24.98 -7.23 0.36
C ASP A 43 24.67 -8.57 -0.31
N SER A 44 23.97 -8.49 -1.43
CA SER A 44 23.72 -9.63 -2.30
C SER A 44 23.79 -9.20 -3.76
N GLU A 45 24.32 -10.08 -4.62
CA GLU A 45 24.42 -9.81 -6.05
C GLU A 45 23.05 -9.58 -6.70
N ALA A 46 22.03 -10.31 -6.26
CA ALA A 46 20.68 -10.24 -6.84
C ALA A 46 19.76 -9.24 -6.14
N ILE A 47 19.89 -9.08 -4.82
CA ILE A 47 18.92 -8.37 -3.98
C ILE A 47 19.56 -7.08 -3.44
N ALA A 48 18.91 -5.94 -3.68
CA ALA A 48 19.34 -4.64 -3.19
C ALA A 48 18.85 -4.37 -1.77
N SER A 49 17.58 -4.70 -1.47
CA SER A 49 17.01 -4.48 -0.14
C SER A 49 15.81 -5.39 0.12
N ILE A 50 15.61 -5.73 1.38
CA ILE A 50 14.52 -6.59 1.85
C ILE A 50 13.70 -5.83 2.90
N GLY A 51 12.39 -5.78 2.75
CA GLY A 51 11.46 -5.25 3.75
C GLY A 51 10.48 -6.33 4.19
N TYR A 52 10.06 -6.30 5.45
CA TYR A 52 9.02 -7.20 5.94
C TYR A 52 8.03 -6.49 6.83
N HIS A 53 6.76 -6.76 6.60
CA HIS A 53 5.66 -6.23 7.37
C HIS A 53 5.00 -7.35 8.17
N ARG A 54 5.25 -7.37 9.49
CA ARG A 54 4.71 -8.41 10.39
C ARG A 54 3.18 -8.46 10.44
N LYS A 55 2.51 -7.29 10.49
CA LYS A 55 1.03 -7.21 10.54
C LYS A 55 0.36 -7.83 9.32
N THR A 56 0.84 -7.50 8.12
CA THR A 56 0.27 -8.00 6.85
C THR A 56 0.94 -9.29 6.35
N ARG A 57 1.98 -9.77 7.06
CA ARG A 57 2.85 -10.89 6.65
C ARG A 57 3.32 -10.74 5.21
N THR A 58 3.72 -9.52 4.87
CA THR A 58 4.16 -9.16 3.51
C THR A 58 5.67 -9.00 3.49
N LEU A 59 6.33 -9.74 2.60
CA LEU A 59 7.75 -9.59 2.33
C LEU A 59 7.92 -8.78 1.04
N GLU A 60 8.63 -7.67 1.11
CA GLU A 60 9.04 -6.87 -0.04
C GLU A 60 10.51 -7.19 -0.36
N VAL A 61 10.78 -7.53 -1.61
CA VAL A 61 12.13 -7.82 -2.11
C VAL A 61 12.39 -6.89 -3.28
N ARG A 62 13.40 -6.03 -3.13
CA ARG A 62 13.87 -5.15 -4.20
C ARG A 62 15.14 -5.75 -4.79
N PHE A 63 15.09 -6.04 -6.08
CA PHE A 63 16.23 -6.54 -6.84
C PHE A 63 17.11 -5.39 -7.31
N ARG A 64 18.38 -5.67 -7.60
CA ARG A 64 19.30 -4.68 -8.19
C ARG A 64 18.86 -4.25 -9.58
N SER A 65 18.13 -5.08 -10.31
CA SER A 65 17.53 -4.81 -11.62
C SER A 65 16.35 -3.80 -11.60
N THR A 66 16.21 -3.00 -10.54
CA THR A 66 15.14 -2.01 -10.28
C THR A 66 13.72 -2.57 -10.02
N GLU A 67 13.53 -3.87 -10.18
CA GLU A 67 12.24 -4.53 -9.94
C GLU A 67 11.99 -4.74 -8.45
N THR A 68 10.76 -4.50 -8.02
CA THR A 68 10.33 -4.76 -6.63
C THR A 68 9.18 -5.74 -6.64
N TYR A 69 9.31 -6.80 -5.85
CA TYR A 69 8.31 -7.84 -5.70
C TYR A 69 7.81 -7.85 -4.27
N ARG A 70 6.51 -8.03 -4.10
CA ARG A 70 5.90 -8.25 -2.80
C ARG A 70 5.30 -9.65 -2.75
N TYR A 71 5.57 -10.35 -1.67
CA TYR A 71 5.07 -11.69 -1.37
C TYR A 71 4.11 -11.59 -0.19
N ALA A 72 2.91 -12.13 -0.33
CA ALA A 72 1.93 -12.22 0.75
C ALA A 72 2.05 -13.54 1.51
N LYS A 73 1.49 -13.54 2.73
CA LYS A 73 1.39 -14.72 3.61
C LYS A 73 2.75 -15.35 3.94
N VAL A 74 3.82 -14.55 3.93
CA VAL A 74 5.16 -15.04 4.28
C VAL A 74 5.29 -15.09 5.81
N PRO A 75 5.54 -16.27 6.40
CA PRO A 75 5.71 -16.39 7.84
C PRO A 75 6.91 -15.57 8.34
N PRO A 76 6.86 -15.04 9.58
CA PRO A 76 7.97 -14.29 10.16
C PRO A 76 9.25 -15.12 10.29
N GLN A 77 9.13 -16.44 10.49
CA GLN A 77 10.26 -17.36 10.53
C GLN A 77 11.05 -17.36 9.20
N VAL A 78 10.35 -17.42 8.07
CA VAL A 78 10.98 -17.38 6.73
C VAL A 78 11.71 -16.07 6.52
N PHE A 79 11.16 -14.95 7.01
CA PHE A 79 11.85 -13.66 6.96
C PHE A 79 13.13 -13.65 7.84
N GLN A 80 13.07 -14.22 9.05
CA GLN A 80 14.24 -14.31 9.93
C GLN A 80 15.34 -15.17 9.31
N GLU A 81 14.98 -16.35 8.80
CA GLU A 81 15.90 -17.24 8.06
C GLU A 81 16.47 -16.55 6.82
N PHE A 82 15.64 -15.79 6.09
CA PHE A 82 16.09 -15.05 4.92
C PHE A 82 17.10 -13.96 5.29
N ILE A 83 16.90 -13.23 6.40
CA ILE A 83 17.90 -12.26 6.88
C ILE A 83 19.18 -12.97 7.35
N ALA A 84 19.06 -14.11 8.02
CA ALA A 84 20.19 -14.86 8.55
C ALA A 84 21.01 -15.60 7.47
N SER A 85 20.43 -15.92 6.31
CA SER A 85 21.10 -16.72 5.28
C SER A 85 22.29 -15.98 4.66
N GLU A 86 23.45 -16.62 4.53
CA GLU A 86 24.64 -16.02 3.90
C GLU A 86 24.39 -15.62 2.44
N SER A 87 23.66 -16.46 1.68
CA SER A 87 23.27 -16.16 0.30
C SER A 87 21.77 -15.89 0.17
N LYS A 88 21.42 -14.60 0.22
CA LYS A 88 20.03 -14.12 0.07
C LYS A 88 19.40 -14.59 -1.24
N GLY A 89 20.14 -14.47 -2.36
CA GLY A 89 19.65 -14.92 -3.67
C GLY A 89 19.31 -16.41 -3.71
N HIS A 90 20.17 -17.26 -3.16
CA HIS A 90 19.94 -18.71 -3.12
C HIS A 90 18.76 -19.08 -2.21
N TYR A 91 18.67 -18.47 -1.01
CA TYR A 91 17.53 -18.69 -0.11
C TYR A 91 16.21 -18.27 -0.77
N PHE A 92 16.18 -17.10 -1.42
CA PHE A 92 15.01 -16.62 -2.13
C PHE A 92 14.57 -17.61 -3.23
N GLN A 93 15.51 -18.08 -4.05
CA GLN A 93 15.22 -19.03 -5.12
C GLN A 93 14.68 -20.36 -4.58
N ARG A 94 15.25 -20.85 -3.47
CA ARG A 94 14.90 -22.15 -2.90
C ARG A 94 13.67 -22.12 -2.01
N GLN A 95 13.40 -21.05 -1.25
CA GLN A 95 12.36 -21.01 -0.20
C GLN A 95 11.24 -20.00 -0.46
N ILE A 96 11.42 -19.02 -1.35
CA ILE A 96 10.43 -17.95 -1.54
C ILE A 96 9.81 -18.02 -2.94
N ARG A 97 10.64 -18.18 -3.97
CA ARG A 97 10.19 -18.23 -5.36
C ARG A 97 9.25 -19.43 -5.58
N GLY A 98 8.08 -19.17 -6.13
CA GLY A 98 7.06 -20.20 -6.43
C GLY A 98 6.31 -20.76 -5.22
N ARG A 99 6.69 -20.41 -3.97
CA ARG A 99 6.01 -20.87 -2.75
C ARG A 99 4.96 -19.92 -2.22
N TYR A 100 5.09 -18.64 -2.53
CA TYR A 100 4.20 -17.59 -2.03
C TYR A 100 3.58 -16.81 -3.17
N THR A 101 2.32 -16.41 -2.99
CA THR A 101 1.65 -15.48 -3.89
C THR A 101 2.40 -14.16 -3.90
N TYR A 102 2.73 -13.68 -5.10
CA TYR A 102 3.50 -12.46 -5.27
C TYR A 102 2.88 -11.55 -6.33
N TRP A 103 3.19 -10.27 -6.21
CA TRP A 103 2.91 -9.28 -7.24
C TRP A 103 4.12 -8.40 -7.48
N LYS A 104 4.33 -8.06 -8.74
CA LYS A 104 5.33 -7.07 -9.15
C LYS A 104 4.75 -5.69 -8.85
N MET A 105 5.49 -4.90 -8.08
CA MET A 105 5.18 -3.49 -7.91
C MET A 105 5.61 -2.77 -9.19
N LYS A 106 4.63 -2.19 -9.91
CA LYS A 106 4.94 -1.24 -10.98
C LYS A 106 5.41 0.06 -10.33
N LYS A 107 6.43 0.68 -10.93
CA LYS A 107 6.93 1.99 -10.51
C LYS A 107 5.92 3.06 -10.88
#